data_AF-A0A7W1BP63-F1
#
_entry.id   AF-A0A7W1BP63-F1
#
_cell.length_a   1.000
_cell.length_b   1.000
_cell.length_c   1.000
_cell.angle_alpha   90.00
_cell.angle_beta   90.00
_cell.angle_gamma   90.00
#
_symmetry.space_group_name_H-M   'P 1'
#
loop_
_entity.id
_entity.type
_entity.pdbx_description
1 polymer ?
#
loop_
_entity_poly.entity_id
_entity_poly.type
_entity_poly.pdbx_seq_one_letter_code
_entity_poly.pdbx_strand_id
1 'polypeptide(L)'
;MNATNLGVTGSPAFPAAAKALDRNSVALSKSITTVYGKAAGKAFLDGKFQWRAHIGFFVDYTVAVAKKNKAGQNKAVANLMKYTVEHGKLLGGATGLFPKVVQNDLLAHVLELKGQLDAYANKEYAKAKIYQAAYAHMFATGDLLAKAISNQKNLPK
;
A
#
# COMPACT_ATOMS: atom_id res chain seq x y z
N MET A 1 14.72 11.34 3.89
CA MET A 1 13.36 11.29 4.49
C MET A 1 12.43 10.60 3.50
N ASN A 2 11.53 9.72 3.94
CA ASN A 2 10.55 9.04 3.07
C ASN A 2 9.30 9.92 2.84
N ALA A 3 8.42 9.53 1.90
CA ALA A 3 7.22 10.31 1.56
C ALA A 3 6.26 10.52 2.74
N THR A 4 6.13 9.53 3.63
CA THR A 4 5.30 9.60 4.83
C THR A 4 5.82 10.66 5.81
N ASN A 5 7.13 10.69 6.09
CA ASN A 5 7.74 11.71 6.94
C ASN A 5 7.65 13.12 6.33
N LEU A 6 7.80 13.24 5.01
CA LEU A 6 7.58 14.51 4.30
C LEU A 6 6.14 14.99 4.45
N GLY A 7 5.17 14.07 4.40
CA GLY A 7 3.76 14.37 4.64
C GLY A 7 3.48 14.83 6.06
N VAL A 8 3.98 14.11 7.07
CA VAL A 8 3.78 14.47 8.50
C VAL A 8 4.31 15.86 8.82
N THR A 9 5.46 16.23 8.23
CA THR A 9 6.13 17.50 8.47
C THR A 9 5.61 18.65 7.61
N GLY A 10 4.68 18.39 6.67
CA GLY A 10 4.21 19.40 5.72
C GLY A 10 5.32 19.91 4.79
N SER A 11 6.32 19.08 4.50
CA SER A 11 7.50 19.48 3.74
C SER A 11 7.13 19.93 2.32
N PRO A 12 7.73 21.02 1.79
CA PRO A 12 7.54 21.44 0.40
C PRO A 12 8.05 20.41 -0.62
N ALA A 13 8.83 19.42 -0.19
CA ALA A 13 9.27 18.30 -1.04
C ALA A 13 8.19 17.20 -1.21
N PHE A 14 7.10 17.22 -0.44
CA PHE A 14 6.05 16.21 -0.50
C PHE A 14 5.41 16.08 -1.90
N PRO A 15 5.04 17.16 -2.62
CA PRO A 15 4.46 17.04 -3.96
C PRO A 15 5.36 16.31 -4.96
N ALA A 16 6.68 16.55 -4.90
CA ALA A 16 7.62 15.86 -5.78
C ALA A 16 7.71 14.35 -5.46
N ALA A 17 7.73 14.00 -4.17
CA ALA A 17 7.71 12.61 -3.73
C ALA A 17 6.39 11.90 -4.10
N ALA A 18 5.24 12.57 -3.93
CA ALA A 18 3.94 12.06 -4.32
C ALA A 18 3.85 11.80 -5.83
N LYS A 19 4.36 12.73 -6.66
CA LYS A 19 4.44 12.55 -8.12
C LYS A 19 5.34 11.38 -8.50
N ALA A 20 6.48 11.19 -7.84
CA ALA A 20 7.35 10.05 -8.08
C ALA A 20 6.67 8.72 -7.72
N LEU A 21 5.98 8.67 -6.58
CA LEU A 21 5.21 7.51 -6.14
C LEU A 21 4.09 7.15 -7.14
N ASP A 22 3.36 8.14 -7.66
CA ASP A 22 2.30 7.88 -8.64
C ASP A 22 2.86 7.37 -9.97
N ARG A 23 4.00 7.89 -10.44
CA ARG A 23 4.68 7.35 -11.64
C ARG A 23 5.05 5.88 -11.46
N ASN A 24 5.58 5.51 -10.29
CA ASN A 24 5.89 4.11 -9.99
C ASN A 24 4.62 3.25 -9.94
N SER A 25 3.53 3.79 -9.39
CA SER A 25 2.22 3.14 -9.34
C SER A 25 1.67 2.84 -10.75
N VAL A 26 1.79 3.82 -11.66
CA VAL A 26 1.42 3.64 -13.07
C VAL A 26 2.30 2.59 -13.75
N ALA A 27 3.61 2.58 -13.51
CA ALA A 27 4.51 1.57 -14.07
C ALA A 27 4.16 0.15 -13.59
N LEU A 28 3.82 -0.01 -12.31
CA LEU A 28 3.36 -1.29 -11.77
C LEU A 28 2.05 -1.75 -12.41
N SER A 29 1.07 -0.85 -12.55
CA SER A 29 -0.20 -1.13 -13.24
C SER A 29 -0.02 -1.58 -14.70
N LYS A 30 0.98 -1.02 -15.41
CA LYS A 30 1.32 -1.47 -16.77
C LYS A 30 1.85 -2.90 -16.78
N SER A 31 2.67 -3.28 -15.80
CA SER A 31 3.17 -4.65 -15.66
C SER A 31 2.01 -5.64 -15.44
N ILE A 32 1.03 -5.27 -14.62
CA ILE A 32 -0.19 -6.06 -14.41
C ILE A 32 -1.03 -6.13 -15.68
N THR A 33 -1.11 -5.03 -16.44
CA THR A 33 -1.80 -4.99 -17.73
C THR A 33 -1.21 -5.97 -18.73
N THR A 34 0.12 -6.11 -18.77
CA THR A 34 0.81 -7.06 -19.65
C THR A 34 0.46 -8.51 -19.34
N VAL A 35 0.22 -8.86 -18.08
CA VAL A 35 -0.05 -10.25 -17.65
C VAL A 35 -1.55 -10.58 -17.62
N TYR A 36 -2.39 -9.64 -17.18
CA TYR A 36 -3.81 -9.87 -16.90
C TYR A 36 -4.77 -9.03 -17.74
N GLY A 37 -4.25 -8.24 -18.68
CA GLY A 37 -5.02 -7.38 -19.57
C GLY A 37 -5.41 -6.02 -18.99
N LYS A 38 -5.91 -5.14 -19.87
CA LYS A 38 -6.19 -3.72 -19.57
C LYS A 38 -7.19 -3.53 -18.43
N ALA A 39 -8.23 -4.36 -18.37
CA ALA A 39 -9.25 -4.27 -17.33
C ALA A 39 -8.66 -4.52 -15.93
N ALA A 40 -7.80 -5.53 -15.81
CA ALA A 40 -7.12 -5.86 -14.55
C ALA A 40 -6.17 -4.75 -14.11
N GLY A 41 -5.33 -4.23 -15.01
CA GLY A 41 -4.42 -3.13 -14.68
C GLY A 41 -5.13 -1.85 -14.25
N LYS A 42 -6.29 -1.53 -14.88
CA LYS A 42 -7.14 -0.42 -14.47
C LYS A 42 -7.80 -0.66 -13.11
N ALA A 43 -8.33 -1.87 -12.87
CA ALA A 43 -8.92 -2.24 -11.60
C ALA A 43 -7.89 -2.16 -10.47
N PHE A 44 -6.68 -2.67 -10.69
CA PHE A 44 -5.57 -2.57 -9.74
C PHE A 44 -5.23 -1.11 -9.41
N LEU A 45 -5.07 -0.25 -10.42
CA LEU A 45 -4.60 1.12 -10.21
C LEU A 45 -5.67 2.03 -9.60
N ASP A 46 -6.85 2.06 -10.22
CA ASP A 46 -7.90 3.05 -9.99
C ASP A 46 -9.16 2.46 -9.33
N GLY A 47 -9.15 1.16 -9.03
CA GLY A 47 -10.27 0.51 -8.37
C GLY A 47 -10.49 1.04 -6.95
N LYS A 48 -11.74 0.95 -6.49
CA LYS A 48 -12.10 1.31 -5.12
C LYS A 48 -11.36 0.37 -4.15
N PHE A 49 -10.68 0.94 -3.16
CA PHE A 49 -9.87 0.18 -2.21
C PHE A 49 -8.77 -0.66 -2.90
N GLN A 50 -8.19 -0.14 -3.97
CA GLN A 50 -7.05 -0.75 -4.67
C GLN A 50 -5.81 0.14 -4.53
N TRP A 51 -4.88 0.11 -5.49
CA TRP A 51 -3.54 0.66 -5.33
C TRP A 51 -3.49 2.16 -5.03
N ARG A 52 -4.05 3.04 -5.88
CA ARG A 52 -4.02 4.48 -5.57
C ARG A 52 -4.85 4.85 -4.34
N ALA A 53 -5.95 4.13 -4.11
CA ALA A 53 -6.82 4.38 -2.97
C ALA A 53 -6.09 4.17 -1.63
N HIS A 54 -5.29 3.10 -1.49
CA HIS A 54 -4.57 2.85 -0.24
C HIS A 54 -3.49 3.89 0.04
N ILE A 55 -2.80 4.39 -0.99
CA ILE A 55 -1.87 5.51 -0.87
C ILE A 55 -2.60 6.73 -0.33
N GLY A 56 -3.78 7.03 -0.88
CA GLY A 56 -4.65 8.10 -0.39
C GLY A 56 -5.03 7.94 1.09
N PHE A 57 -5.36 6.72 1.53
CA PHE A 57 -5.70 6.48 2.94
C PHE A 57 -4.51 6.69 3.89
N PHE A 58 -3.28 6.40 3.47
CA PHE A 58 -2.08 6.75 4.25
C PHE A 58 -1.85 8.27 4.30
N VAL A 59 -2.12 8.98 3.20
CA VAL A 59 -2.07 10.45 3.19
C VAL A 59 -3.13 11.03 4.14
N ASP A 60 -4.36 10.53 4.09
CA ASP A 60 -5.44 10.93 5.01
C ASP A 60 -5.03 10.70 6.47
N TYR A 61 -4.46 9.53 6.77
CA TYR A 61 -3.96 9.21 8.12
C TYR A 61 -2.86 10.19 8.54
N THR A 62 -1.88 10.44 7.66
CA THR A 62 -0.77 11.36 7.89
C THR A 62 -1.25 12.77 8.21
N VAL A 63 -2.18 13.29 7.40
CA VAL A 63 -2.79 14.62 7.61
C VAL A 63 -3.58 14.64 8.92
N ALA A 64 -4.33 13.59 9.23
CA ALA A 64 -5.10 13.50 10.47
C ALA A 64 -4.22 13.39 11.71
N VAL A 65 -3.06 12.74 11.62
CA VAL A 65 -2.04 12.71 12.68
C VAL A 65 -1.46 14.11 12.90
N ALA A 66 -1.03 14.79 11.83
CA ALA A 66 -0.47 16.15 11.92
C ALA A 66 -1.48 17.15 12.54
N LYS A 67 -2.77 17.00 12.21
CA LYS A 67 -3.87 17.82 12.75
C LYS A 67 -4.42 17.36 14.10
N LYS A 68 -3.89 16.29 14.69
CA LYS A 68 -4.45 15.63 15.90
C LYS A 68 -5.94 15.28 15.78
N ASN A 69 -6.43 15.05 14.56
CA ASN A 69 -7.82 14.72 14.27
C ASN A 69 -8.08 13.22 14.46
N LYS A 70 -8.61 12.84 15.62
CA LYS A 70 -8.84 11.42 15.95
C LYS A 70 -9.88 10.75 15.06
N ALA A 71 -10.96 11.46 14.70
CA ALA A 71 -11.98 10.93 13.80
C ALA A 71 -11.41 10.65 12.40
N GLY A 72 -10.55 11.55 11.89
CA GLY A 72 -9.84 11.38 10.64
C GLY A 72 -8.89 10.17 10.66
N GLN A 73 -8.13 10.00 11.75
CA GLN A 73 -7.26 8.84 11.95
C GLN A 73 -8.07 7.53 11.91
N ASN A 74 -9.16 7.46 12.68
CA ASN A 74 -10.01 6.27 12.75
C ASN A 74 -10.63 5.93 11.38
N LYS A 75 -11.10 6.94 10.64
CA LYS A 75 -11.63 6.77 9.28
C LYS A 75 -10.58 6.23 8.31
N ALA A 76 -9.37 6.79 8.33
CA ALA A 76 -8.28 6.32 7.48
C ALA A 76 -7.86 4.89 7.81
N VAL A 77 -7.79 4.52 9.10
CA VAL A 77 -7.52 3.14 9.54
C VAL A 77 -8.62 2.19 9.06
N ALA A 78 -9.90 2.54 9.21
CA ALA A 78 -11.00 1.71 8.73
C ALA A 78 -10.94 1.49 7.21
N ASN A 79 -10.58 2.54 6.45
CA ASN A 79 -10.37 2.43 5.01
C ASN A 79 -9.19 1.53 4.64
N LEU A 80 -8.07 1.62 5.38
CA LEU A 80 -6.92 0.74 5.19
C LEU A 80 -7.27 -0.72 5.50
N MET A 81 -8.01 -0.98 6.58
CA MET A 81 -8.48 -2.34 6.90
C MET A 81 -9.37 -2.88 5.77
N LYS A 82 -10.28 -2.07 5.24
CA LYS A 82 -11.10 -2.46 4.09
C LYS A 82 -10.28 -2.68 2.82
N TYR A 83 -9.23 -1.89 2.60
CA TYR A 83 -8.25 -2.12 1.54
C TYR A 83 -7.61 -3.51 1.63
N THR A 84 -7.17 -3.94 2.81
CA THR A 84 -6.55 -5.29 2.94
C THR A 84 -7.49 -6.40 2.47
N VAL A 85 -8.80 -6.24 2.69
CA VAL A 85 -9.82 -7.20 2.26
C VAL A 85 -10.04 -7.12 0.75
N GLU A 86 -10.33 -5.95 0.22
CA GLU A 86 -10.72 -5.77 -1.19
C GLU A 86 -9.55 -5.96 -2.15
N HIS A 87 -8.35 -5.49 -1.78
CA HIS A 87 -7.15 -5.71 -2.55
C HIS A 87 -6.65 -7.16 -2.43
N GLY A 88 -6.75 -7.74 -1.23
CA GLY A 88 -6.45 -9.15 -1.02
C GLY A 88 -7.32 -10.08 -1.87
N LYS A 89 -8.61 -9.75 -2.07
CA LYS A 89 -9.49 -10.46 -3.02
C LYS A 89 -9.02 -10.31 -4.46
N LEU A 90 -8.69 -9.10 -4.91
CA LEU A 90 -8.22 -8.85 -6.27
C LEU A 90 -6.94 -9.66 -6.56
N LEU A 91 -5.96 -9.58 -5.67
CA LEU A 91 -4.70 -10.29 -5.81
C LEU A 91 -4.86 -11.81 -5.66
N GLY A 92 -5.68 -12.26 -4.71
CA GLY A 92 -5.99 -13.69 -4.55
C GLY A 92 -6.67 -14.28 -5.79
N GLY A 93 -7.63 -13.56 -6.37
CA GLY A 93 -8.26 -13.96 -7.63
C GLY A 93 -7.28 -14.00 -8.81
N ALA A 94 -6.37 -13.02 -8.89
CA ALA A 94 -5.39 -12.96 -9.96
C ALA A 94 -4.29 -14.04 -9.84
N THR A 95 -3.89 -14.41 -8.63
CA THR A 95 -2.76 -15.32 -8.36
C THR A 95 -3.16 -16.75 -8.00
N GLY A 96 -4.43 -16.99 -7.66
CA GLY A 96 -4.92 -18.26 -7.13
C GLY A 96 -4.60 -18.49 -5.65
N LEU A 97 -3.97 -17.53 -4.97
CA LEU A 97 -3.80 -17.57 -3.52
C LEU A 97 -5.15 -17.40 -2.81
N PHE A 98 -5.30 -18.04 -1.64
CA PHE A 98 -6.44 -17.78 -0.78
C PHE A 98 -6.47 -16.29 -0.40
N PRO A 99 -7.57 -15.55 -0.64
CA PRO A 99 -7.66 -14.12 -0.36
C PRO A 99 -7.27 -13.74 1.08
N LYS A 100 -7.52 -14.64 2.04
CA LYS A 100 -7.19 -14.42 3.45
C LYS A 100 -5.67 -14.40 3.71
N VAL A 101 -4.88 -15.17 2.95
CA VAL A 101 -3.41 -15.16 3.04
C VAL A 101 -2.90 -13.79 2.61
N VAL A 102 -3.36 -13.32 1.45
CA VAL A 102 -2.95 -12.00 0.92
C VAL A 102 -3.45 -10.87 1.82
N GLN A 103 -4.68 -10.96 2.33
CA GLN A 103 -5.20 -9.98 3.28
C GLN A 103 -4.32 -9.85 4.53
N ASN A 104 -3.89 -10.97 5.12
CA ASN A 104 -3.11 -10.95 6.35
C ASN A 104 -1.71 -10.35 6.11
N ASP A 105 -1.09 -10.66 4.98
CA ASP A 105 0.17 -10.07 4.52
C ASP A 105 0.06 -8.54 4.38
N LEU A 106 -0.94 -8.09 3.61
CA LEU A 106 -1.22 -6.66 3.44
C LEU A 106 -1.54 -5.95 4.77
N LEU A 107 -2.24 -6.62 5.69
CA LEU A 107 -2.55 -6.07 7.01
C LEU A 107 -1.28 -5.86 7.84
N ALA A 108 -0.37 -6.82 7.84
CA ALA A 108 0.90 -6.66 8.54
C ALA A 108 1.70 -5.48 7.97
N HIS A 109 1.78 -5.33 6.65
CA HIS A 109 2.42 -4.17 6.02
C HIS A 109 1.77 -2.85 6.42
N VAL A 110 0.43 -2.80 6.43
CA VAL A 110 -0.33 -1.62 6.85
C VAL A 110 -0.03 -1.23 8.30
N LEU A 111 0.04 -2.21 9.19
CA LEU A 111 0.33 -1.97 10.60
C LEU A 111 1.76 -1.46 10.83
N GLU A 112 2.74 -1.99 10.09
CA GLU A 112 4.13 -1.52 10.17
C GLU A 112 4.26 -0.06 9.71
N LEU A 113 3.65 0.32 8.58
CA LEU A 113 3.65 1.70 8.09
C LEU A 113 2.90 2.65 9.02
N LYS A 114 1.76 2.20 9.58
CA LYS A 114 1.04 2.99 10.59
C LYS A 114 1.90 3.21 11.85
N GLY A 115 2.53 2.15 12.35
CA GLY A 115 3.42 2.22 13.51
C GLY A 115 4.61 3.17 13.27
N GLN A 116 5.18 3.14 12.06
CA GLN A 116 6.20 4.08 11.61
C GLN A 116 5.72 5.54 11.70
N LEU A 117 4.54 5.82 11.15
CA LEU A 117 3.93 7.16 11.13
C LEU A 117 3.65 7.67 12.55
N ASP A 118 3.08 6.82 13.40
CA ASP A 118 2.78 7.14 14.80
C ASP A 118 4.07 7.44 15.58
N ALA A 119 5.09 6.59 15.46
CA ALA A 119 6.38 6.79 16.12
C ALA A 119 7.04 8.09 15.65
N TYR A 120 7.03 8.36 14.34
CA TYR A 120 7.64 9.57 13.79
C TYR A 120 6.93 10.85 14.26
N ALA A 121 5.59 10.84 14.26
CA ALA A 121 4.81 11.97 14.75
C ALA A 121 5.02 12.24 16.26
N ASN A 122 5.25 11.18 17.05
CA ASN A 122 5.59 11.29 18.47
C ASN A 122 7.08 11.55 18.74
N LYS A 123 7.88 11.82 17.70
CA LYS A 123 9.35 12.03 17.78
C LYS A 123 10.12 10.82 18.33
N GLU A 124 9.54 9.64 18.28
CA GLU A 124 10.16 8.37 18.66
C GLU A 124 10.99 7.81 17.50
N TYR A 125 11.99 8.57 17.04
CA TYR A 125 12.70 8.29 15.78
C TYR A 125 13.40 6.92 15.74
N ALA A 126 13.83 6.40 16.89
CA ALA A 126 14.39 5.05 16.99
C ALA A 126 13.36 3.98 16.61
N LYS A 127 12.10 4.11 17.09
CA LYS A 127 11.00 3.21 16.73
C LYS A 127 10.52 3.41 15.31
N ALA A 128 10.56 4.65 14.80
CA ALA A 128 10.21 4.96 13.41
C ALA A 128 11.10 4.24 12.37
N LYS A 129 12.21 3.63 12.78
CA LYS A 129 13.03 2.74 11.94
C LYS A 129 12.29 1.47 11.49
N ILE A 130 11.13 1.13 12.08
CA ILE A 130 10.24 0.06 11.58
C ILE A 130 9.85 0.24 10.11
N TYR A 131 10.01 1.46 9.54
CA TYR A 131 9.97 1.69 8.11
C TYR A 131 10.80 0.69 7.28
N GLN A 132 11.97 0.29 7.78
CA GLN A 132 12.85 -0.65 7.11
C GLN A 132 12.23 -2.04 7.00
N ALA A 133 11.53 -2.49 8.06
CA ALA A 133 10.77 -3.74 8.04
C ALA A 133 9.60 -3.64 7.05
N ALA A 134 8.83 -2.55 7.09
CA ALA A 134 7.74 -2.32 6.14
C ALA A 134 8.22 -2.31 4.67
N TYR A 135 9.40 -1.75 4.41
CA TYR A 135 10.04 -1.77 3.09
C TYR A 135 10.46 -3.18 2.68
N ALA A 136 11.17 -3.91 3.56
CA ALA A 136 11.60 -5.27 3.29
C ALA A 136 10.41 -6.22 3.08
N HIS A 137 9.33 -6.03 3.84
CA HIS A 137 8.11 -6.81 3.73
C HIS A 137 7.49 -6.73 2.34
N MET A 138 7.54 -5.57 1.66
CA MET A 138 7.01 -5.48 0.30
C MET A 138 7.77 -6.34 -0.72
N PHE A 139 9.05 -6.63 -0.49
CA PHE A 139 9.78 -7.61 -1.32
C PHE A 139 9.27 -9.02 -1.06
N ALA A 140 9.05 -9.39 0.21
CA ALA A 140 8.47 -10.68 0.56
C ALA A 140 7.06 -10.87 -0.02
N THR A 141 6.21 -9.83 0.01
CA THR A 141 4.92 -9.82 -0.67
C THR A 141 5.09 -10.02 -2.17
N GLY A 142 6.05 -9.33 -2.79
CA GLY A 142 6.38 -9.49 -4.21
C GLY A 142 6.78 -10.92 -4.57
N ASP A 143 7.66 -11.54 -3.78
CA ASP A 143 8.10 -12.92 -3.96
C ASP A 143 6.94 -13.92 -3.79
N LEU A 144 6.09 -13.71 -2.79
CA LEU A 144 4.88 -14.50 -2.56
C LEU A 144 3.97 -14.48 -3.79
N LEU A 145 3.69 -13.29 -4.33
CA LEU A 145 2.84 -13.12 -5.50
C LEU A 145 3.50 -13.71 -6.74
N ALA A 146 4.77 -13.41 -7.01
CA ALA A 146 5.49 -13.91 -8.17
C ALA A 146 5.55 -15.45 -8.18
N LYS A 147 5.82 -16.08 -7.03
CA LYS A 147 5.79 -17.53 -6.88
C LYS A 147 4.41 -18.11 -7.18
N ALA A 148 3.34 -17.46 -6.71
CA ALA A 148 1.98 -17.90 -7.00
C ALA A 148 1.66 -17.80 -8.49
N ILE A 149 2.01 -16.69 -9.14
CA ILE A 149 1.84 -16.44 -10.58
C ILE A 149 2.59 -17.49 -11.40
N SER A 150 3.85 -17.77 -11.07
CA SER A 150 4.66 -18.77 -11.79
C SER A 150 4.11 -20.20 -11.70
N ASN A 151 3.32 -20.50 -10.65
CA ASN A 151 2.68 -21.80 -10.47
C ASN A 151 1.30 -21.88 -11.14
N GLN A 152 0.80 -20.79 -11.73
CA GLN A 152 -0.47 -20.79 -12.45
C GLN A 152 -0.33 -21.54 -13.76
N LYS A 153 -1.15 -22.58 -13.95
CA LYS A 153 -1.12 -23.41 -15.17
C LYS A 153 -1.77 -22.76 -16.41
N ASN A 154 -2.46 -21.62 -16.24
CA ASN A 154 -3.29 -20.98 -17.28
C ASN A 154 -3.13 -19.45 -17.31
N LEU A 155 -1.92 -18.92 -17.41
CA LEU A 155 -1.78 -17.49 -17.75
C LEU A 155 -2.34 -17.27 -19.16
N PRO A 156 -3.21 -16.27 -19.40
CA PRO A 156 -3.62 -15.93 -20.75
C PRO A 156 -2.38 -15.60 -21.58
N LYS A 157 -2.25 -16.25 -22.74
CA LYS A 157 -1.22 -15.91 -23.74
C LYS A 157 -1.54 -14.58 -24.41
#